data_AF-A0A4S2HJQ6-F1
#
_entry.id   AF-A0A4S2HJQ6-F1
#
_cell.length_a   1.000
_cell.length_b   1.000
_cell.length_c   1.000
_cell.angle_alpha   90.00
_cell.angle_beta   90.00
_cell.angle_gamma   90.00
#
_symmetry.space_group_name_H-M   'P 1'
#
loop_
_entity.id
_entity.type
_entity.pdbx_description
1 polymer ?
#
loop_
_entity_poly.entity_id
_entity_poly.type
_entity_poly.pdbx_seq_one_letter_code
_entity_poly.pdbx_strand_id
1 'polypeptide(L)'
;MQKKSEKNLRTCAGSVTLFLALTLTIILSLIFSLLEAARMQALALIARRDLQLRLESVFGQYHVPMWENYHMLFLDGNDEKGQFNLSVLEGIMMEEAALEQKEEGFYQISLKNVEIDRFALATDQNGKLFREQACRAMKEQLAEYAADTIKEFLSQGKNLDKESKEAEEKWKLAQEAAEQAAQSAEKAAEGEQAGGEEAAKGGEKSAVNTGVESPPEQVLPENPMDFVKMWKKSPVLALVVENLSDISGKGISLENNVQNRKKETGNLRKTGEEKLEKLWFLQYLNTYFSCQGGSGTKGCSSHALDYELEYCISGEDTDRQNLEQTVKKLLLLREAGNFATIMQDSGKQALALEMATAAVGFTGIAPLIQAVQIGILLSWSYIESVLDVRCLLAGGKVPLIKEASEWKSDVSLGQKALEKNTEQQEERGFDYREYLQILLLSVKENVLVSRAMDVMEQNIRMLPGENNFSMDHMIQGMETETVSGADSMFLGLITSVKMKDGVYHFNSRQQFFY
;
A
#
# COMPACT_ATOMS: atom_id res chain seq x y z
N MET A 1 41.76 66.71 97.84
CA MET A 1 42.13 65.29 97.97
C MET A 1 40.93 64.44 97.58
N GLN A 2 41.15 63.47 96.67
CA GLN A 2 40.32 62.28 96.39
C GLN A 2 38.89 62.52 95.82
N LYS A 3 38.37 61.79 94.83
CA LYS A 3 38.89 60.77 93.88
C LYS A 3 37.79 60.64 92.81
N LYS A 4 38.18 60.36 91.57
CA LYS A 4 37.34 59.98 90.43
C LYS A 4 36.19 59.03 90.78
N SER A 5 35.04 59.24 90.14
CA SER A 5 34.20 58.15 89.62
C SER A 5 33.36 58.68 88.45
N GLU A 6 33.90 58.54 87.23
CA GLU A 6 33.10 58.61 86.00
C GLU A 6 32.09 57.47 86.03
N LYS A 7 30.81 57.79 86.19
CA LYS A 7 29.71 56.85 85.92
C LYS A 7 29.62 56.67 84.41
N ASN A 8 30.25 55.60 83.91
CA ASN A 8 29.94 55.04 82.60
C ASN A 8 28.48 54.58 82.60
N LEU A 9 27.58 55.40 82.05
CA LEU A 9 26.26 54.97 81.63
C LEU A 9 26.44 53.99 80.47
N ARG A 10 26.51 52.69 80.79
CA ARG A 10 26.42 51.63 79.80
C ARG A 10 25.01 51.61 79.22
N THR A 11 24.82 52.28 78.09
CA THR A 11 23.66 52.12 77.22
C THR A 11 23.71 50.74 76.54
N CYS A 12 23.35 49.70 77.28
CA CYS A 12 23.13 48.36 76.74
C CYS A 12 21.63 48.14 76.49
N ALA A 13 21.06 48.80 75.49
CA ALA A 13 19.64 48.61 75.11
C ALA A 13 19.44 48.22 73.64
N GLY A 14 20.50 48.12 72.82
CA GLY A 14 20.40 47.76 71.39
C GLY A 14 21.06 46.43 70.98
N SER A 15 21.85 45.80 71.87
CA SER A 15 22.64 44.59 71.53
C SER A 15 21.77 43.37 71.24
N VAL A 16 20.67 43.18 71.97
CA VAL A 16 19.75 42.05 71.77
C VAL A 16 18.95 42.22 70.49
N THR A 17 18.51 43.44 70.18
CA THR A 17 17.76 43.75 68.95
C THR A 17 18.63 43.58 67.70
N LEU A 18 19.89 44.02 67.74
CA LEU A 18 20.82 43.84 66.63
C LEU A 18 21.12 42.34 66.39
N PHE A 19 21.36 41.59 67.46
CA PHE A 19 21.59 40.14 67.36
C PHE A 19 20.35 39.41 66.82
N LEU A 20 19.16 39.73 67.32
CA LEU A 20 17.90 39.15 66.85
C LEU A 20 17.62 39.51 65.38
N ALA A 21 17.90 40.74 64.96
CA ALA A 21 17.72 41.16 63.57
C ALA A 21 18.66 40.39 62.63
N LEU A 22 19.92 40.18 63.04
CA LEU A 22 20.90 39.42 62.26
C LEU A 22 20.54 37.93 62.18
N THR A 23 20.16 37.30 63.30
CA THR A 23 19.75 35.89 63.31
C THR A 23 18.47 35.67 62.52
N LEU A 24 17.48 36.57 62.65
CA LEU A 24 16.25 36.51 61.88
C LEU A 24 16.53 36.66 60.38
N THR A 25 17.42 37.56 59.98
CA THR A 25 17.81 37.73 58.57
C THR A 25 18.43 36.46 57.99
N ILE A 26 19.28 35.78 58.77
CA ILE A 26 19.90 34.50 58.35
C ILE A 26 18.85 33.38 58.25
N ILE A 27 17.92 33.31 59.20
CA ILE A 27 16.86 32.29 59.18
C ILE A 27 15.92 32.53 57.99
N LEU A 28 15.51 33.79 57.77
CA LEU A 28 14.65 34.15 56.64
C LEU A 28 15.35 33.92 55.30
N SER A 29 16.65 34.21 55.18
CA SER A 29 17.39 33.95 53.95
C SER A 29 17.46 32.45 53.63
N LEU A 30 17.65 31.60 54.64
CA LEU A 30 17.60 30.15 54.48
C LEU A 30 16.21 29.67 54.06
N ILE A 31 15.14 30.14 54.72
CA ILE A 31 13.76 29.77 54.40
C ILE A 31 13.40 30.20 52.97
N PHE A 32 13.71 31.44 52.58
CA PHE A 32 13.48 31.96 51.23
C PHE A 32 14.29 31.22 50.17
N SER A 33 15.52 30.81 50.48
CA SER A 33 16.32 29.98 49.58
C SER A 33 15.70 28.59 49.38
N LEU A 34 15.20 27.96 50.45
CA LEU A 34 14.51 26.67 50.38
C LEU A 34 13.18 26.75 49.61
N LEU A 35 12.40 27.81 49.85
CA LEU A 35 11.16 28.07 49.12
C LEU A 35 11.41 28.35 47.64
N GLU A 36 12.43 29.13 47.30
CA GLU A 36 12.83 29.34 45.90
C GLU A 36 13.28 28.04 45.25
N ALA A 37 14.07 27.22 45.93
CA ALA A 37 14.50 25.92 45.41
C ALA A 37 13.33 24.95 45.18
N ALA A 38 12.33 24.95 46.08
CA ALA A 38 11.11 24.17 45.90
C ALA A 38 10.26 24.69 44.73
N ARG A 39 10.11 26.01 44.62
CA ARG A 39 9.41 26.69 43.51
C ARG A 39 10.09 26.39 42.17
N MET A 40 11.41 26.42 42.10
CA MET A 40 12.19 26.13 40.90
C MET A 40 11.95 24.73 40.35
N GLN A 41 11.89 23.72 41.21
CA GLN A 41 11.58 22.35 40.81
C GLN A 41 10.15 22.23 40.26
N ALA A 42 9.20 22.89 40.93
CA ALA A 42 7.81 22.92 40.46
C ALA A 42 7.66 23.66 39.13
N LEU A 43 8.35 24.79 38.93
CA LEU A 43 8.36 25.52 37.65
C LEU A 43 8.92 24.67 36.51
N ALA A 44 9.98 23.89 36.76
CA ALA A 44 10.52 22.96 35.76
C ALA A 44 9.51 21.87 35.37
N LEU A 45 8.75 21.34 36.33
CA LEU A 45 7.68 20.37 36.07
C LEU A 45 6.51 21.00 35.31
N ILE A 46 6.14 22.24 35.65
CA ILE A 46 5.11 22.99 34.95
C ILE A 46 5.52 23.25 33.50
N ALA A 47 6.76 23.67 33.25
CA ALA A 47 7.28 23.88 31.88
C ALA A 47 7.20 22.61 31.04
N ARG A 48 7.57 21.45 31.60
CA ARG A 48 7.49 20.17 30.89
C ARG A 48 6.04 19.75 30.61
N ARG A 49 5.15 19.92 31.59
CA ARG A 49 3.71 19.62 31.43
C ARG A 49 3.07 20.54 30.39
N ASP A 50 3.43 21.82 30.41
CA ASP A 50 2.97 22.80 29.44
C ASP A 50 3.32 22.39 28.01
N LEU A 51 4.59 22.01 27.77
CA LEU A 51 5.02 21.47 26.48
C LEU A 51 4.21 20.22 26.06
N GLN A 52 3.96 19.29 26.99
CA GLN A 52 3.14 18.11 26.69
C GLN A 52 1.72 18.50 26.25
N LEU A 53 1.07 19.40 26.99
CA LEU A 53 -0.30 19.84 26.68
C LEU A 53 -0.35 20.60 25.35
N ARG A 54 0.66 21.41 25.03
CA ARG A 54 0.77 22.09 23.74
C ARG A 54 0.91 21.11 22.59
N LEU A 55 1.75 20.08 22.74
CA LEU A 55 1.88 19.02 21.74
C LEU A 55 0.56 18.27 21.56
N GLU A 56 -0.11 17.87 22.65
CA GLU A 56 -1.42 17.22 22.58
C GLU A 56 -2.49 18.12 21.92
N SER A 57 -2.46 19.43 22.19
CA SER A 57 -3.35 20.42 21.56
C SER A 57 -3.10 20.53 20.05
N VAL A 58 -1.84 20.66 19.64
CA VAL A 58 -1.46 20.76 18.23
C VAL A 58 -1.80 19.48 17.47
N PHE A 59 -1.51 18.30 18.02
CA PHE A 59 -1.92 17.02 17.41
C PHE A 59 -3.43 16.76 17.52
N GLY A 60 -4.15 17.52 18.35
CA GLY A 60 -5.61 17.56 18.34
C GLY A 60 -6.18 18.16 17.05
N GLN A 61 -5.39 18.97 16.32
CA GLN A 61 -5.74 19.60 15.05
C GLN A 61 -5.40 18.69 13.85
N TYR A 62 -5.60 17.39 14.00
CA TYR A 62 -5.37 16.43 12.92
C TYR A 62 -6.24 16.76 11.69
N HIS A 63 -5.76 16.35 10.52
CA HIS A 63 -6.41 16.56 9.24
C HIS A 63 -7.72 15.77 9.15
N VAL A 64 -8.84 16.46 9.37
CA VAL A 64 -10.18 15.87 9.51
C VAL A 64 -10.57 15.01 8.29
N PRO A 65 -10.39 15.46 7.02
CA PRO A 65 -10.75 14.62 5.87
C PRO A 65 -9.96 13.30 5.79
N MET A 66 -8.73 13.25 6.31
CA MET A 66 -7.93 12.01 6.35
C MET A 66 -8.45 11.06 7.43
N TRP A 67 -8.93 11.60 8.56
CA TRP A 67 -9.56 10.79 9.59
C TRP A 67 -10.93 10.25 9.16
N GLU A 68 -11.78 11.08 8.56
CA GLU A 68 -13.14 10.69 8.18
C GLU A 68 -13.15 9.68 7.02
N ASN A 69 -12.37 9.93 5.97
CA ASN A 69 -12.37 9.07 4.78
C ASN A 69 -11.49 7.83 4.95
N TYR A 70 -10.46 7.89 5.80
CA TYR A 70 -9.41 6.88 5.84
C TYR A 70 -8.97 6.43 7.25
N HIS A 71 -9.50 7.02 8.32
CA HIS A 71 -9.10 6.77 9.71
C HIS A 71 -7.58 6.90 9.94
N MET A 72 -6.99 7.93 9.35
CA MET A 72 -5.58 8.25 9.47
C MET A 72 -5.39 9.54 10.27
N LEU A 73 -4.49 9.51 11.26
CA LEU A 73 -4.13 10.67 12.05
C LEU A 73 -2.82 11.26 11.53
N PHE A 74 -2.93 12.47 11.00
CA PHE A 74 -1.82 13.30 10.54
C PHE A 74 -2.13 14.74 10.84
N LEU A 75 -1.10 15.52 11.18
CA LEU A 75 -1.17 16.97 11.27
C LEU A 75 -0.74 17.57 9.94
N ASP A 76 -1.48 18.54 9.42
CA ASP A 76 -1.07 19.25 8.21
C ASP A 76 0.07 20.24 8.51
N GLY A 77 1.19 20.10 7.81
CA GLY A 77 2.33 21.01 7.87
C GLY A 77 2.32 22.12 6.82
N ASN A 78 1.25 22.24 6.04
CA ASN A 78 1.08 23.28 5.02
C ASN A 78 0.85 24.67 5.62
N ASP A 79 1.41 25.69 4.97
CA ASP A 79 1.00 27.08 5.13
C ASP A 79 -0.23 27.44 4.29
N GLU A 80 -0.71 28.69 4.39
CA GLU A 80 -1.84 29.21 3.59
C GLU A 80 -1.63 29.10 2.07
N LYS A 81 -0.39 28.90 1.61
CA LYS A 81 0.00 28.77 0.20
C LYS A 81 0.23 27.32 -0.22
N GLY A 82 0.07 26.35 0.69
CA GLY A 82 0.30 24.93 0.44
C GLY A 82 1.78 24.51 0.45
N GLN A 83 2.66 25.32 1.04
CA GLN A 83 4.07 24.99 1.21
C GLN A 83 4.31 24.42 2.60
N PHE A 84 5.16 23.39 2.70
CA PHE A 84 5.54 22.83 3.99
C PHE A 84 6.33 23.84 4.82
N ASN A 85 5.77 24.27 5.96
CA ASN A 85 6.41 25.28 6.81
C ASN A 85 6.02 25.13 8.29
N LEU A 86 6.97 24.63 9.08
CA LEU A 86 6.81 24.41 10.52
C LEU A 86 6.75 25.70 11.34
N SER A 87 7.26 26.82 10.82
CA SER A 87 7.24 28.10 11.55
C SER A 87 5.83 28.64 11.76
N VAL A 88 4.86 28.20 10.94
CA VAL A 88 3.44 28.51 11.17
C VAL A 88 2.95 27.83 12.46
N LEU A 89 3.29 26.56 12.67
CA LEU A 89 2.94 25.82 13.88
C LEU A 89 3.62 26.39 15.13
N GLU A 90 4.91 26.75 15.02
CA GLU A 90 5.65 27.43 16.09
C GLU A 90 5.00 28.77 16.46
N GLY A 91 4.56 29.53 15.45
CA GLY A 91 3.84 30.79 15.61
C GLY A 91 2.52 30.63 16.33
N ILE A 92 1.72 29.60 15.97
CA ILE A 92 0.45 29.28 16.63
C ILE A 92 0.69 28.94 18.12
N MET A 93 1.67 28.08 18.42
CA MET A 93 2.02 27.73 19.80
C MET A 93 2.42 28.96 20.63
N MET A 94 3.14 29.90 20.02
CA MET A 94 3.52 31.17 20.65
C MET A 94 2.36 32.12 20.88
N GLU A 95 1.45 32.22 19.91
CA GLU A 95 0.26 33.05 20.02
C GLU A 95 -0.68 32.55 21.12
N GLU A 96 -0.91 31.24 21.18
CA GLU A 96 -1.66 30.59 22.25
C GLU A 96 -1.05 30.90 23.63
N ALA A 97 0.28 30.79 23.75
CA ALA A 97 1.01 31.12 24.97
C ALA A 97 0.90 32.61 25.37
N ALA A 98 0.76 33.51 24.40
CA ALA A 98 0.59 34.94 24.66
C ALA A 98 -0.83 35.29 25.14
N LEU A 99 -1.84 34.50 24.75
CA LEU A 99 -3.24 34.66 25.14
C LEU A 99 -3.55 34.08 26.52
N GLU A 100 -2.73 33.15 27.01
CA GLU A 100 -2.83 32.63 28.37
C GLU A 100 -2.75 33.78 29.38
N GLN A 101 -3.82 33.94 30.19
CA GLN A 101 -3.85 34.98 31.21
C GLN A 101 -2.65 34.78 32.14
N LYS A 102 -1.82 35.83 32.27
CA LYS A 102 -0.78 35.90 33.31
C LYS A 102 -1.47 36.00 34.66
N GLU A 103 -1.88 34.88 35.23
CA GLU A 103 -2.26 34.84 36.63
C GLU A 103 -1.06 35.31 37.46
N GLU A 104 -1.23 36.39 38.22
CA GLU A 104 -0.26 36.82 39.22
C GLU A 104 -0.24 35.76 40.34
N GLY A 105 0.55 34.72 40.12
CA GLY A 105 0.58 33.53 40.96
C GLY A 105 1.98 33.09 41.32
N PHE A 106 2.05 32.14 42.26
CA PHE A 106 3.30 31.58 42.77
C PHE A 106 4.16 30.93 41.68
N TYR A 107 3.53 30.37 40.65
CA TYR A 107 4.18 29.62 39.58
C TYR A 107 4.17 30.37 38.24
N GLN A 108 4.36 31.69 38.28
CA GLN A 108 4.44 32.49 37.06
C GLN A 108 5.64 32.04 36.21
N ILE A 109 5.32 31.59 35.00
CA ILE A 109 6.27 31.16 33.97
C ILE A 109 5.79 31.73 32.63
N SER A 110 6.72 32.02 31.73
CA SER A 110 6.39 32.53 30.40
C SER A 110 7.18 31.81 29.35
N LEU A 111 6.51 31.31 28.32
CA LEU A 111 7.16 30.76 27.14
C LEU A 111 7.94 31.88 26.42
N LYS A 112 9.20 31.60 26.07
CA LYS A 112 10.11 32.54 25.40
C LYS A 112 10.46 32.09 24.00
N ASN A 113 10.72 30.78 23.83
CA ASN A 113 11.00 30.18 22.53
C ASN A 113 10.31 28.82 22.38
N VAL A 114 9.95 28.47 21.14
CA VAL A 114 9.43 27.17 20.70
C VAL A 114 10.16 26.87 19.40
N GLU A 115 10.73 25.68 19.30
CA GLU A 115 11.45 25.22 18.11
C GLU A 115 11.09 23.76 17.84
N ILE A 116 10.69 23.46 16.61
CA ILE A 116 10.44 22.09 16.16
C ILE A 116 11.74 21.54 15.56
N ASP A 117 12.56 20.92 16.42
CA ASP A 117 13.87 20.38 16.04
C ASP A 117 13.77 19.24 15.04
N ARG A 118 12.80 18.35 15.28
CA ARG A 118 12.63 17.15 14.46
C ARG A 118 11.19 16.83 14.18
N PHE A 119 10.95 16.23 13.01
CA PHE A 119 9.62 15.82 12.58
C PHE A 119 9.69 14.59 11.67
N ALA A 120 8.60 13.83 11.63
CA ALA A 120 8.42 12.65 10.81
C ALA A 120 7.17 12.81 9.95
N LEU A 121 7.31 12.58 8.66
CA LEU A 121 6.25 12.72 7.65
C LEU A 121 5.65 11.38 7.26
N ALA A 122 4.42 11.39 6.73
CA ALA A 122 3.72 10.17 6.33
C ALA A 122 4.50 9.35 5.30
N THR A 123 5.23 10.02 4.39
CA THR A 123 6.01 9.39 3.32
C THR A 123 7.43 8.95 3.74
N ASP A 124 7.87 9.30 4.94
CA ASP A 124 9.21 8.94 5.43
C ASP A 124 9.37 7.42 5.54
N GLN A 125 10.62 6.96 5.40
CA GLN A 125 10.96 5.53 5.46
C GLN A 125 10.12 4.66 4.51
N ASN A 126 9.82 5.17 3.30
CA ASN A 126 8.94 4.54 2.30
C ASN A 126 7.50 4.33 2.78
N GLY A 127 6.96 5.28 3.55
CA GLY A 127 5.58 5.21 4.05
C GLY A 127 5.38 4.24 5.21
N LYS A 128 6.45 3.94 5.97
CA LYS A 128 6.39 3.00 7.11
C LYS A 128 5.35 3.46 8.13
N LEU A 129 5.36 4.74 8.46
CA LEU A 129 4.49 5.37 9.46
C LEU A 129 3.03 5.34 9.05
N PHE A 130 2.76 5.66 7.79
CA PHE A 130 1.45 5.50 7.16
C PHE A 130 0.95 4.05 7.24
N ARG A 131 1.82 3.10 6.88
CA ARG A 131 1.47 1.68 6.90
C ARG A 131 1.22 1.15 8.31
N GLU A 132 2.02 1.56 9.30
CA GLU A 132 1.80 1.21 10.71
C GLU A 132 0.38 1.59 11.17
N GLN A 133 -0.05 2.81 10.85
CA GLN A 133 -1.41 3.27 11.15
C GLN A 133 -2.48 2.46 10.41
N ALA A 134 -2.32 2.22 9.10
CA ALA A 134 -3.25 1.39 8.33
C ALA A 134 -3.41 -0.01 8.92
N CYS A 135 -2.29 -0.66 9.25
CA CYS A 135 -2.28 -1.99 9.86
C CYS A 135 -2.92 -1.99 11.26
N ARG A 136 -2.65 -0.98 12.09
CA ARG A 136 -3.26 -0.84 13.42
C ARG A 136 -4.78 -0.70 13.31
N ALA A 137 -5.25 0.18 12.43
CA ALA A 137 -6.68 0.41 12.21
C ALA A 137 -7.44 -0.88 11.83
N MET A 138 -6.83 -1.79 11.06
CA MET A 138 -7.45 -3.06 10.68
C MET A 138 -7.34 -4.14 11.75
N LYS A 139 -6.22 -4.21 12.47
CA LYS A 139 -6.04 -5.20 13.56
C LYS A 139 -7.08 -5.07 14.65
N GLU A 140 -7.53 -3.84 14.93
CA GLU A 140 -8.57 -3.58 15.94
C GLU A 140 -9.98 -3.94 15.46
N GLN A 141 -10.18 -4.07 14.14
CA GLN A 141 -11.50 -4.26 13.53
C GLN A 141 -11.79 -5.73 13.14
N LEU A 142 -10.78 -6.57 12.94
CA LEU A 142 -10.93 -7.94 12.43
C LEU A 142 -10.75 -8.99 13.55
N ALA A 143 -11.70 -9.93 13.64
CA ALA A 143 -11.60 -11.08 14.52
C ALA A 143 -10.52 -12.07 14.05
N GLU A 144 -9.82 -12.71 14.98
CA GLU A 144 -8.71 -13.64 14.71
C GLU A 144 -9.09 -14.78 13.73
N TYR A 145 -10.29 -15.34 13.87
CA TYR A 145 -10.81 -16.39 12.98
C TYR A 145 -10.96 -15.94 11.51
N ALA A 146 -11.39 -14.70 11.27
CA ALA A 146 -11.52 -14.16 9.92
C ALA A 146 -10.14 -13.95 9.27
N ALA A 147 -9.12 -13.62 10.08
CA ALA A 147 -7.76 -13.43 9.61
C ALA A 147 -7.14 -14.74 9.09
N ASP A 148 -7.39 -15.86 9.76
CA ASP A 148 -6.87 -17.16 9.34
C ASP A 148 -7.45 -17.62 8.00
N THR A 149 -8.76 -17.47 7.78
CA THR A 149 -9.39 -17.81 6.49
C THR A 149 -8.84 -16.98 5.34
N ILE A 150 -8.69 -15.66 5.54
CA ILE A 150 -8.11 -14.77 4.52
C ILE A 150 -6.66 -15.16 4.24
N LYS A 151 -5.88 -15.49 5.28
CA LYS A 151 -4.48 -15.88 5.14
C LYS A 151 -4.33 -17.18 4.36
N GLU A 152 -5.20 -18.16 4.60
CA GLU A 152 -5.24 -19.40 3.83
C GLU A 152 -5.54 -19.12 2.36
N PHE A 153 -6.60 -18.38 2.06
CA PHE A 153 -6.98 -17.97 0.71
C PHE A 153 -5.81 -17.29 -0.03
N LEU A 154 -5.18 -16.30 0.60
CA LEU A 154 -4.06 -15.58 0.01
C LEU A 154 -2.81 -16.45 -0.17
N SER A 155 -2.59 -17.44 0.71
CA SER A 155 -1.50 -18.40 0.54
C SER A 155 -1.70 -19.31 -0.66
N GLN A 156 -2.94 -19.77 -0.89
CA GLN A 156 -3.31 -20.55 -2.07
C GLN A 156 -3.14 -19.71 -3.33
N GLY A 157 -3.66 -18.49 -3.35
CA GLY A 157 -3.48 -17.55 -4.47
C GLY A 157 -2.01 -17.25 -4.78
N LYS A 158 -1.16 -17.13 -3.75
CA LYS A 158 0.29 -16.93 -3.92
C LYS A 158 0.99 -18.13 -4.54
N ASN A 159 0.56 -19.35 -4.23
CA ASN A 159 1.10 -20.56 -4.86
C ASN A 159 0.67 -20.61 -6.32
N LEU A 160 -0.58 -20.26 -6.61
CA LEU A 160 -1.10 -20.18 -7.97
C LEU A 160 -0.39 -19.13 -8.83
N ASP A 161 0.00 -17.98 -8.24
CA ASP A 161 0.84 -16.96 -8.92
C ASP A 161 2.27 -17.47 -9.26
N LYS A 162 2.77 -18.50 -8.58
CA LYS A 162 4.01 -19.15 -8.99
C LYS A 162 3.76 -20.11 -10.13
N GLU A 163 2.69 -20.90 -10.05
CA GLU A 163 2.29 -21.85 -11.10
C GLU A 163 1.97 -21.14 -12.42
N SER A 164 1.43 -19.91 -12.37
CA SER A 164 1.18 -19.10 -13.57
C SER A 164 2.46 -18.76 -14.34
N LYS A 165 3.57 -18.48 -13.63
CA LYS A 165 4.89 -18.24 -14.25
C LYS A 165 5.44 -19.50 -14.91
N GLU A 166 5.26 -20.66 -14.28
CA GLU A 166 5.64 -21.95 -14.87
C GLU A 166 4.79 -22.29 -16.10
N ALA A 167 3.50 -21.95 -16.08
CA ALA A 167 2.60 -22.12 -17.21
C ALA A 167 3.02 -21.23 -18.41
N GLU A 168 3.45 -19.99 -18.16
CA GLU A 168 4.00 -19.11 -19.20
C GLU A 168 5.28 -19.65 -19.83
N GLU A 169 6.16 -20.27 -19.05
CA GLU A 169 7.37 -20.93 -19.57
C GLU A 169 7.01 -22.14 -20.44
N LYS A 170 6.08 -22.98 -19.98
CA LYS A 170 5.57 -24.12 -20.77
C LYS A 170 4.90 -23.66 -22.07
N TRP A 171 4.17 -22.55 -22.04
CA TRP A 171 3.58 -21.94 -23.23
C TRP A 171 4.63 -21.50 -24.26
N LYS A 172 5.75 -20.92 -23.82
CA LYS A 172 6.86 -20.55 -24.71
C LYS A 172 7.51 -21.77 -25.35
N LEU A 173 7.79 -22.81 -24.56
CA LEU A 173 8.34 -24.07 -25.06
C LEU A 173 7.42 -24.73 -26.10
N ALA A 174 6.10 -24.68 -25.87
CA ALA A 174 5.12 -25.20 -26.83
C ALA A 174 5.13 -24.42 -28.15
N GLN A 175 5.27 -23.09 -28.11
CA GLN A 175 5.38 -22.27 -29.32
C GLN A 175 6.67 -22.58 -30.09
N GLU A 176 7.81 -22.68 -29.40
CA GLU A 176 9.09 -23.03 -30.02
C GLU A 176 9.02 -24.43 -30.66
N ALA A 177 8.39 -25.40 -30.00
CA ALA A 177 8.16 -26.74 -30.53
C ALA A 177 7.30 -26.72 -31.81
N ALA A 178 6.20 -25.94 -31.81
CA ALA A 178 5.34 -25.79 -32.98
C ALA A 178 6.09 -25.12 -34.17
N GLU A 179 6.91 -24.10 -33.89
CA GLU A 179 7.72 -23.42 -34.91
C GLU A 179 8.84 -24.33 -35.46
N GLN A 180 9.48 -25.14 -34.62
CA GLN A 180 10.46 -26.14 -35.06
C GLN A 180 9.83 -27.20 -35.97
N ALA A 181 8.63 -27.67 -35.64
CA ALA A 181 7.90 -28.59 -36.51
C ALA A 181 7.57 -27.94 -37.87
N ALA A 182 7.06 -26.70 -37.88
CA ALA A 182 6.78 -25.99 -39.13
C ALA A 182 8.02 -25.89 -40.04
N GLN A 183 9.18 -25.50 -39.48
CA GLN A 183 10.45 -25.45 -40.23
C GLN A 183 10.89 -26.83 -40.76
N SER A 184 10.64 -27.90 -40.02
CA SER A 184 10.95 -29.26 -40.48
C SER A 184 10.04 -29.71 -41.63
N ALA A 185 8.78 -29.30 -41.64
CA ALA A 185 7.87 -29.56 -42.76
C ALA A 185 8.30 -28.79 -44.02
N GLU A 186 8.69 -27.53 -43.88
CA GLU A 186 9.19 -26.72 -45.01
C GLU A 186 10.45 -27.33 -45.63
N LYS A 187 11.43 -27.73 -44.81
CA LYS A 187 12.65 -28.41 -45.31
C LYS A 187 12.38 -29.75 -45.97
N ALA A 188 11.39 -30.51 -45.48
CA ALA A 188 10.97 -31.76 -46.11
C ALA A 188 10.32 -31.51 -47.47
N ALA A 189 9.49 -30.47 -47.60
CA ALA A 189 8.86 -30.07 -48.85
C ALA A 189 9.87 -29.53 -49.88
N GLU A 190 10.89 -28.77 -49.45
CA GLU A 190 11.99 -28.31 -50.30
C GLU A 190 12.90 -29.46 -50.77
N GLY A 191 13.13 -30.46 -49.91
CA GLY A 191 13.91 -31.66 -50.24
C GLY A 191 13.23 -32.56 -51.28
N GLU A 192 11.89 -32.65 -51.26
CA GLU A 192 11.11 -33.40 -52.25
C GLU A 192 11.07 -32.69 -53.62
N GLN A 193 11.16 -31.37 -53.68
CA GLN A 193 11.28 -30.63 -54.95
C GLN A 193 12.67 -30.77 -55.62
N ALA A 194 13.72 -31.11 -54.86
CA ALA A 194 15.07 -31.36 -55.41
C ALA A 194 15.31 -32.81 -55.86
N GLY A 195 14.48 -33.77 -55.42
CA GLY A 195 14.61 -35.20 -55.75
C GLY A 195 13.75 -35.71 -56.93
N GLY A 196 12.98 -34.81 -57.56
CA GLY A 196 11.90 -35.17 -58.49
C GLY A 196 12.26 -35.43 -59.97
N GLU A 197 13.52 -35.67 -60.35
CA GLU A 197 13.88 -35.94 -61.76
C GLU A 197 14.38 -37.37 -62.08
N GLU A 198 14.57 -38.28 -61.13
CA GLU A 198 15.06 -39.64 -61.45
C GLU A 198 14.29 -40.78 -60.75
N ALA A 199 13.00 -40.93 -61.03
CA ALA A 199 12.30 -42.20 -60.78
C ALA A 199 11.03 -42.38 -61.61
N ALA A 200 11.14 -42.28 -62.94
CA ALA A 200 10.07 -42.70 -63.84
C ALA A 200 10.62 -43.78 -64.80
N LYS A 201 10.59 -45.05 -64.36
CA LYS A 201 10.38 -46.22 -65.23
C LYS A 201 10.32 -47.54 -64.45
N GLY A 202 9.15 -48.17 -64.51
CA GLY A 202 9.02 -49.63 -64.57
C GLY A 202 8.26 -50.28 -63.42
N GLY A 203 7.16 -50.96 -63.75
CA GLY A 203 6.71 -52.12 -62.97
C GLY A 203 5.23 -52.16 -62.59
N GLU A 204 4.47 -52.82 -63.46
CA GLU A 204 3.10 -53.34 -63.39
C GLU A 204 2.40 -53.62 -62.04
N LYS A 205 1.07 -53.50 -62.14
CA LYS A 205 -0.03 -53.87 -61.24
C LYS A 205 0.16 -55.21 -60.52
N SER A 206 -0.22 -55.25 -59.25
CA SER A 206 -0.94 -56.39 -58.68
C SER A 206 -1.97 -55.93 -57.67
N ALA A 207 -3.22 -56.30 -57.94
CA ALA A 207 -4.36 -56.07 -57.07
C ALA A 207 -4.33 -57.07 -55.92
N VAL A 208 -4.30 -56.58 -54.68
CA VAL A 208 -4.79 -57.31 -53.52
C VAL A 208 -5.80 -56.42 -52.81
N ASN A 209 -7.02 -56.93 -52.81
CA ASN A 209 -8.19 -56.40 -52.16
C ASN A 209 -8.10 -56.78 -50.67
N THR A 210 -7.86 -55.81 -49.79
CA THR A 210 -8.19 -55.95 -48.37
C THR A 210 -9.08 -54.78 -48.01
N GLY A 211 -10.39 -55.04 -47.99
CA GLY A 211 -11.36 -54.18 -47.31
C GLY A 211 -10.96 -54.08 -45.84
N VAL A 212 -10.32 -52.97 -45.50
CA VAL A 212 -10.30 -52.45 -44.15
C VAL A 212 -11.19 -51.22 -44.25
N GLU A 213 -12.40 -51.34 -43.69
CA GLU A 213 -13.23 -50.17 -43.41
C GLU A 213 -12.37 -49.21 -42.60
N SER A 214 -11.99 -48.09 -43.22
CA SER A 214 -11.40 -46.96 -42.51
C SER A 214 -12.33 -46.62 -41.34
N PRO A 215 -11.84 -46.56 -40.10
CA PRO A 215 -12.63 -46.04 -38.99
C PRO A 215 -13.17 -44.67 -39.42
N PRO A 216 -14.39 -44.27 -39.02
CA PRO A 216 -14.90 -42.95 -39.34
C PRO A 216 -13.85 -41.91 -38.96
N GLU A 217 -13.39 -41.12 -39.93
CA GLU A 217 -12.48 -39.99 -39.69
C GLU A 217 -13.19 -39.07 -38.69
N GLN A 218 -12.85 -39.20 -37.41
CA GLN A 218 -13.20 -38.22 -36.41
C GLN A 218 -12.46 -36.95 -36.82
N VAL A 219 -13.21 -35.99 -37.35
CA VAL A 219 -12.68 -34.67 -37.68
C VAL A 219 -12.16 -34.06 -36.40
N LEU A 220 -10.83 -34.01 -36.26
CA LEU A 220 -10.18 -33.41 -35.10
C LEU A 220 -10.50 -31.90 -35.05
N PRO A 221 -10.69 -31.33 -33.84
CA PRO A 221 -10.83 -29.90 -33.68
C PRO A 221 -9.66 -29.11 -34.27
N GLU A 222 -9.91 -27.85 -34.64
CA GLU A 222 -8.83 -26.91 -34.98
C GLU A 222 -7.88 -26.73 -33.80
N ASN A 223 -6.59 -26.56 -34.09
CA ASN A 223 -5.58 -26.39 -33.04
C ASN A 223 -5.79 -25.05 -32.29
N PRO A 224 -6.09 -25.08 -30.98
CA PRO A 224 -6.37 -23.87 -30.22
C PRO A 224 -5.17 -22.96 -30.05
N MET A 225 -3.95 -23.48 -30.25
CA MET A 225 -2.74 -22.67 -30.15
C MET A 225 -2.71 -21.53 -31.17
N ASP A 226 -3.28 -21.73 -32.37
CA ASP A 226 -3.19 -20.77 -33.46
C ASP A 226 -3.99 -19.50 -33.14
N PHE A 227 -5.24 -19.65 -32.70
CA PHE A 227 -6.07 -18.51 -32.34
C PHE A 227 -5.74 -17.94 -30.96
N VAL A 228 -5.32 -18.74 -29.98
CA VAL A 228 -4.87 -18.21 -28.68
C VAL A 228 -3.59 -17.40 -28.82
N LYS A 229 -2.66 -17.78 -29.72
CA LYS A 229 -1.47 -16.96 -30.06
C LYS A 229 -1.88 -15.59 -30.62
N MET A 230 -2.95 -15.51 -31.40
CA MET A 230 -3.49 -14.23 -31.89
C MET A 230 -4.17 -13.43 -30.77
N TRP A 231 -4.99 -14.07 -29.93
CA TRP A 231 -5.70 -13.40 -28.84
C TRP A 231 -4.77 -12.84 -27.77
N LYS A 232 -3.72 -13.58 -27.39
CA LYS A 232 -2.68 -13.09 -26.47
C LYS A 232 -1.92 -11.85 -27.01
N LYS A 233 -2.00 -11.56 -28.31
CA LYS A 233 -1.46 -10.33 -28.93
C LYS A 233 -2.49 -9.22 -29.11
N SER A 234 -3.78 -9.52 -29.00
CA SER A 234 -4.87 -8.56 -29.16
C SER A 234 -5.13 -7.76 -27.89
N PRO A 235 -5.80 -6.59 -27.96
CA PRO A 235 -6.20 -5.84 -26.77
C PRO A 235 -7.12 -6.68 -25.87
N VAL A 236 -6.63 -7.04 -24.69
CA VAL A 236 -7.29 -8.05 -23.84
C VAL A 236 -8.70 -7.65 -23.39
N LEU A 237 -8.95 -6.34 -23.20
CA LEU A 237 -10.26 -5.85 -22.78
C LEU A 237 -11.34 -6.14 -23.82
N ALA A 238 -11.00 -6.19 -25.11
CA ALA A 238 -11.95 -6.55 -26.16
C ALA A 238 -12.38 -8.03 -26.08
N LEU A 239 -11.61 -8.87 -25.39
CA LEU A 239 -11.94 -10.28 -25.18
C LEU A 239 -12.82 -10.49 -23.95
N VAL A 240 -12.67 -9.69 -22.89
CA VAL A 240 -13.30 -9.95 -21.58
C VAL A 240 -14.38 -8.96 -21.16
N VAL A 241 -14.49 -7.80 -21.82
CA VAL A 241 -15.51 -6.80 -21.50
C VAL A 241 -16.56 -6.77 -22.60
N GLU A 242 -17.84 -6.92 -22.22
CA GLU A 242 -18.95 -6.88 -23.17
C GLU A 242 -19.13 -5.49 -23.80
N ASN A 243 -19.05 -4.44 -22.97
CA ASN A 243 -19.18 -3.05 -23.43
C ASN A 243 -18.00 -2.21 -22.96
N LEU A 244 -17.07 -1.95 -23.89
CA LEU A 244 -15.89 -1.11 -23.64
C LEU A 244 -16.23 0.34 -23.27
N SER A 245 -17.46 0.79 -23.51
CA SER A 245 -17.91 2.15 -23.20
C SER A 245 -18.21 2.35 -21.71
N ASP A 246 -18.44 1.27 -20.97
CA ASP A 246 -18.73 1.32 -19.53
C ASP A 246 -17.44 1.39 -18.69
N ILE A 247 -16.28 1.27 -19.34
CA ILE A 247 -14.97 1.41 -18.69
C ILE A 247 -14.71 2.87 -18.39
N SER A 248 -14.32 3.15 -17.14
CA SER A 248 -14.00 4.52 -16.73
C SER A 248 -12.83 5.09 -17.53
N GLY A 249 -12.99 6.35 -17.95
CA GLY A 249 -11.99 7.14 -18.66
C GLY A 249 -11.20 8.06 -17.74
N LYS A 250 -11.36 7.98 -16.41
CA LYS A 250 -10.62 8.81 -15.47
C LYS A 250 -9.12 8.49 -15.52
N GLY A 251 -8.32 9.48 -15.11
CA GLY A 251 -6.88 9.38 -15.07
C GLY A 251 -6.25 10.43 -14.18
N ILE A 252 -5.02 10.15 -13.77
CA ILE A 252 -4.21 11.00 -12.90
C ILE A 252 -2.83 11.25 -13.55
N SER A 253 -2.22 12.38 -13.23
CA SER A 253 -0.84 12.64 -13.69
C SER A 253 0.16 11.84 -12.86
N LEU A 254 1.01 11.06 -13.53
CA LEU A 254 2.09 10.33 -12.88
C LEU A 254 3.31 11.22 -12.58
N GLU A 255 3.45 12.39 -13.20
CA GLU A 255 4.63 13.25 -13.03
C GLU A 255 4.76 13.79 -11.60
N ASN A 256 3.63 14.13 -10.98
CA ASN A 256 3.60 14.80 -9.66
C ASN A 256 3.14 13.88 -8.52
N ASN A 257 3.11 12.56 -8.75
CA ASN A 257 2.74 11.60 -7.71
C ASN A 257 3.83 11.48 -6.63
N VAL A 258 3.49 10.92 -5.48
CA VAL A 258 4.35 10.75 -4.30
C VAL A 258 5.64 9.99 -4.64
N GLN A 259 5.57 9.12 -5.65
CA GLN A 259 6.69 8.28 -6.09
C GLN A 259 7.73 9.06 -6.92
N ASN A 260 7.27 9.97 -7.78
CA ASN A 260 8.09 10.60 -8.81
C ASN A 260 8.51 12.04 -8.45
N ARG A 261 7.73 12.74 -7.63
CA ARG A 261 8.07 14.11 -7.23
C ARG A 261 9.25 14.14 -6.25
N LYS A 262 9.89 15.30 -6.15
CA LYS A 262 10.83 15.59 -5.06
C LYS A 262 10.01 15.82 -3.79
N LYS A 263 10.16 14.91 -2.81
CA LYS A 263 9.44 14.97 -1.55
C LYS A 263 10.15 15.78 -0.49
N GLU A 264 9.37 16.38 0.40
CA GLU A 264 9.85 16.80 1.72
C GLU A 264 10.20 15.56 2.56
N THR A 265 11.19 15.71 3.45
CA THR A 265 11.70 14.59 4.26
C THR A 265 11.93 15.02 5.69
N GLY A 266 11.40 14.23 6.62
CA GLY A 266 11.63 14.42 8.04
C GLY A 266 13.01 13.96 8.48
N ASN A 267 13.43 14.48 9.61
CA ASN A 267 14.68 14.12 10.30
C ASN A 267 14.44 13.29 11.57
N LEU A 268 13.18 13.04 11.96
CA LEU A 268 12.81 12.17 13.07
C LEU A 268 12.52 10.76 12.58
N ARG A 269 13.14 9.76 13.22
CA ARG A 269 12.91 8.35 12.91
C ARG A 269 12.27 7.65 14.09
N LYS A 270 11.11 7.02 13.85
CA LYS A 270 10.53 6.08 14.81
C LYS A 270 11.37 4.80 14.88
N THR A 271 11.99 4.55 16.03
CA THR A 271 12.79 3.35 16.31
C THR A 271 11.87 2.20 16.74
N GLY A 272 11.89 1.10 15.99
CA GLY A 272 11.09 -0.10 16.25
C GLY A 272 10.80 -0.86 14.96
N GLU A 273 11.06 -2.16 14.94
CA GLU A 273 10.62 -3.06 13.86
C GLU A 273 9.29 -3.68 14.28
N GLU A 274 8.18 -2.98 14.04
CA GLU A 274 6.91 -3.69 14.02
C GLU A 274 6.92 -4.61 12.79
N LYS A 275 6.84 -5.93 13.02
CA LYS A 275 6.54 -6.89 11.95
C LYS A 275 5.10 -6.66 11.51
N LEU A 276 4.92 -5.72 10.60
CA LEU A 276 3.63 -5.47 9.97
C LEU A 276 3.39 -6.58 8.96
N GLU A 277 2.35 -7.38 9.17
CA GLU A 277 1.95 -8.33 8.15
C GLU A 277 1.32 -7.54 7.00
N LYS A 278 1.85 -7.71 5.79
CA LYS A 278 1.30 -7.14 4.55
C LYS A 278 -0.21 -7.40 4.42
N LEU A 279 -0.68 -8.52 4.96
CA LEU A 279 -2.09 -8.90 5.03
C LEU A 279 -3.01 -7.79 5.57
N TRP A 280 -2.65 -7.17 6.69
CA TRP A 280 -3.46 -6.12 7.31
C TRP A 280 -3.54 -4.88 6.44
N PHE A 281 -2.45 -4.58 5.73
CA PHE A 281 -2.45 -3.47 4.78
C PHE A 281 -3.32 -3.77 3.55
N LEU A 282 -3.33 -5.01 3.05
CA LEU A 282 -4.24 -5.40 1.97
C LEU A 282 -5.71 -5.26 2.39
N GLN A 283 -6.06 -5.69 3.60
CA GLN A 283 -7.41 -5.52 4.12
C GLN A 283 -7.80 -4.05 4.32
N TYR A 284 -6.85 -3.21 4.70
CA TYR A 284 -7.05 -1.77 4.73
C TYR A 284 -7.42 -1.24 3.33
N LEU A 285 -6.62 -1.55 2.31
CA LEU A 285 -6.93 -1.13 0.93
C LEU A 285 -8.28 -1.68 0.46
N ASN A 286 -8.58 -2.96 0.76
CA ASN A 286 -9.86 -3.57 0.43
C ASN A 286 -11.07 -2.85 1.05
N THR A 287 -10.89 -2.29 2.24
CA THR A 287 -11.96 -1.60 2.98
C THR A 287 -12.21 -0.21 2.41
N TYR A 288 -11.16 0.54 2.06
CA TYR A 288 -11.27 1.96 1.73
C TYR A 288 -11.25 2.30 0.24
N PHE A 289 -10.73 1.42 -0.61
CA PHE A 289 -10.47 1.74 -2.02
C PHE A 289 -11.53 1.09 -2.92
N SER A 290 -11.90 1.81 -3.96
CA SER A 290 -12.77 1.38 -5.05
C SER A 290 -12.05 0.48 -6.06
N CYS A 291 -12.82 -0.25 -6.83
CA CYS A 291 -12.37 -1.04 -7.97
C CYS A 291 -13.46 -1.07 -9.04
N GLN A 292 -13.20 -1.72 -10.18
CA GLN A 292 -14.20 -1.90 -11.23
C GLN A 292 -15.48 -2.59 -10.72
N GLY A 293 -15.35 -3.48 -9.72
CA GLY A 293 -16.48 -4.15 -9.08
C GLY A 293 -17.27 -3.29 -8.08
N GLY A 294 -16.90 -2.02 -7.89
CA GLY A 294 -17.60 -1.07 -7.01
C GLY A 294 -16.71 -0.46 -5.92
N SER A 295 -17.30 0.43 -5.13
CA SER A 295 -16.63 1.14 -4.03
C SER A 295 -16.23 0.22 -2.87
N GLY A 296 -15.25 0.66 -2.08
CA GLY A 296 -14.97 0.07 -0.77
C GLY A 296 -16.13 0.22 0.21
N THR A 297 -16.08 -0.49 1.33
CA THR A 297 -17.09 -0.37 2.41
C THR A 297 -16.98 0.95 3.17
N LYS A 298 -15.80 1.56 3.13
CA LYS A 298 -15.49 2.92 3.59
C LYS A 298 -14.71 3.62 2.47
N GLY A 299 -14.27 4.86 2.72
CA GLY A 299 -13.44 5.61 1.79
C GLY A 299 -13.98 7.00 1.51
N CYS A 300 -13.28 7.70 0.63
CA CYS A 300 -13.75 8.98 0.10
C CYS A 300 -15.00 8.78 -0.74
N SER A 301 -15.89 9.77 -0.77
CA SER A 301 -17.03 9.81 -1.70
C SER A 301 -16.63 10.31 -3.09
N SER A 302 -15.50 11.01 -3.18
CA SER A 302 -14.96 11.59 -4.41
C SER A 302 -13.69 10.86 -4.82
N HIS A 303 -13.70 10.31 -6.04
CA HIS A 303 -12.66 9.43 -6.54
C HIS A 303 -12.01 10.02 -7.79
N ALA A 304 -10.69 10.23 -7.73
CA ALA A 304 -9.88 10.64 -8.88
C ALA A 304 -9.72 9.52 -9.91
N LEU A 305 -9.75 8.26 -9.45
CA LEU A 305 -9.79 7.04 -10.26
C LEU A 305 -10.95 6.18 -9.75
N ASP A 306 -11.71 5.55 -10.62
CA ASP A 306 -12.73 4.58 -10.20
C ASP A 306 -12.10 3.19 -9.91
N TYR A 307 -10.93 2.92 -10.48
CA TYR A 307 -10.23 1.63 -10.38
C TYR A 307 -8.97 1.72 -9.52
N GLU A 308 -9.14 2.17 -8.27
CA GLU A 308 -8.04 2.48 -7.35
C GLU A 308 -7.21 1.24 -6.94
N LEU A 309 -7.86 0.10 -6.73
CA LEU A 309 -7.14 -1.16 -6.45
C LEU A 309 -6.33 -1.62 -7.66
N GLU A 310 -6.86 -1.47 -8.88
CA GLU A 310 -6.20 -1.78 -10.13
C GLU A 310 -5.00 -0.85 -10.37
N TYR A 311 -5.12 0.43 -10.01
CA TYR A 311 -4.00 1.36 -9.94
C TYR A 311 -2.92 0.89 -8.97
N CYS A 312 -3.31 0.42 -7.78
CA CYS A 312 -2.35 -0.12 -6.81
C CYS A 312 -1.60 -1.35 -7.37
N ILE A 313 -2.26 -2.17 -8.21
CA ILE A 313 -1.67 -3.33 -8.90
C ILE A 313 -0.75 -2.92 -10.05
N SER A 314 -1.15 -1.97 -10.89
CA SER A 314 -0.54 -1.70 -12.20
C SER A 314 0.24 -0.40 -12.21
N GLY A 315 -0.35 0.70 -11.72
CA GLY A 315 0.29 2.02 -11.58
C GLY A 315 0.35 2.80 -12.88
N GLU A 316 -0.61 2.57 -13.78
CA GLU A 316 -0.79 3.30 -15.03
C GLU A 316 -1.56 4.60 -14.80
N ASP A 317 -1.55 5.50 -15.80
CA ASP A 317 -2.11 6.85 -15.69
C ASP A 317 -3.64 6.92 -15.74
N THR A 318 -4.30 5.88 -16.27
CA THR A 318 -5.73 5.87 -16.57
C THR A 318 -6.40 4.59 -16.09
N ASP A 319 -7.67 4.69 -15.70
CA ASP A 319 -8.48 3.56 -15.27
C ASP A 319 -8.48 2.43 -16.31
N ARG A 320 -8.69 2.76 -17.59
CA ARG A 320 -8.65 1.79 -18.70
C ARG A 320 -7.34 1.00 -18.76
N GLN A 321 -6.20 1.66 -18.64
CA GLN A 321 -4.89 0.98 -18.69
C GLN A 321 -4.65 0.15 -17.43
N ASN A 322 -5.03 0.66 -16.26
CA ASN A 322 -4.95 -0.07 -14.99
C ASN A 322 -5.79 -1.34 -15.02
N LEU A 323 -7.02 -1.26 -15.54
CA LEU A 323 -7.89 -2.41 -15.74
C LEU A 323 -7.29 -3.39 -16.75
N GLU A 324 -6.76 -2.90 -17.88
CA GLU A 324 -6.14 -3.76 -18.90
C GLU A 324 -4.99 -4.60 -18.33
N GLN A 325 -4.07 -3.97 -17.59
CA GLN A 325 -2.94 -4.66 -16.97
C GLN A 325 -3.39 -5.61 -15.86
N THR A 326 -4.41 -5.23 -15.09
CA THR A 326 -4.99 -6.09 -14.05
C THR A 326 -5.64 -7.32 -14.66
N VAL A 327 -6.41 -7.16 -15.73
CA VAL A 327 -7.01 -8.27 -16.48
C VAL A 327 -5.96 -9.21 -17.05
N LYS A 328 -4.84 -8.72 -17.58
CA LYS A 328 -3.73 -9.58 -18.05
C LYS A 328 -3.19 -10.46 -16.93
N LYS A 329 -2.94 -9.87 -15.75
CA LYS A 329 -2.48 -10.61 -14.56
C LYS A 329 -3.53 -11.61 -14.07
N LEU A 330 -4.79 -11.22 -14.07
CA LEU A 330 -5.90 -12.07 -13.66
C LEU A 330 -6.09 -13.26 -14.59
N LEU A 331 -5.98 -13.07 -15.91
CA LEU A 331 -6.03 -14.16 -16.88
C LEU A 331 -4.92 -15.18 -16.67
N LEU A 332 -3.68 -14.73 -16.39
CA LEU A 332 -2.57 -15.64 -16.09
C LEU A 332 -2.82 -16.46 -14.83
N LEU A 333 -3.36 -15.82 -13.79
CA LEU A 333 -3.71 -16.50 -12.54
C LEU A 333 -4.83 -17.53 -12.76
N ARG A 334 -5.87 -17.17 -13.53
CA ARG A 334 -6.97 -18.08 -13.89
C ARG A 334 -6.51 -19.20 -14.82
N GLU A 335 -5.59 -18.93 -15.76
CA GLU A 335 -5.02 -19.92 -16.67
C GLU A 335 -4.27 -20.99 -15.89
N ALA A 336 -3.52 -20.61 -14.86
CA ALA A 336 -2.87 -21.57 -13.96
C ALA A 336 -3.87 -22.46 -13.22
N GLY A 337 -4.93 -21.88 -12.64
CA GLY A 337 -5.97 -22.62 -11.94
C GLY A 337 -6.72 -23.60 -12.85
N ASN A 338 -7.08 -23.14 -14.05
CA ASN A 338 -7.74 -23.97 -15.06
C ASN A 338 -6.79 -25.05 -15.59
N PHE A 339 -5.50 -24.75 -15.75
CA PHE A 339 -4.49 -25.73 -16.17
C PHE A 339 -4.29 -26.82 -15.11
N ALA A 340 -4.30 -26.48 -13.82
CA ALA A 340 -4.26 -27.46 -12.74
C ALA A 340 -5.46 -28.44 -12.80
N THR A 341 -6.64 -27.95 -13.18
CA THR A 341 -7.84 -28.78 -13.39
C THR A 341 -7.73 -29.62 -14.66
N ILE A 342 -7.36 -29.04 -15.81
CA ILE A 342 -7.35 -29.75 -17.09
C ILE A 342 -6.32 -30.89 -17.12
N MET A 343 -5.24 -30.75 -16.36
CA MET A 343 -4.19 -31.77 -16.24
C MET A 343 -4.64 -33.03 -15.48
N GLN A 344 -5.79 -32.97 -14.80
CA GLN A 344 -6.39 -34.12 -14.12
C GLN A 344 -7.48 -34.81 -14.96
N ASP A 345 -7.84 -34.22 -16.11
CA ASP A 345 -8.88 -34.74 -16.99
C ASP A 345 -8.27 -35.62 -18.10
N SER A 346 -8.38 -36.94 -17.93
CA SER A 346 -7.80 -37.92 -18.86
C SER A 346 -8.40 -37.83 -20.27
N GLY A 347 -9.67 -37.44 -20.40
CA GLY A 347 -10.33 -37.28 -21.69
C GLY A 347 -9.78 -36.08 -22.45
N LYS A 348 -9.66 -34.94 -21.78
CA LYS A 348 -9.06 -33.73 -22.37
C LYS A 348 -7.59 -33.91 -22.70
N GLN A 349 -6.83 -34.63 -21.85
CA GLN A 349 -5.44 -34.96 -22.13
C GLN A 349 -5.26 -35.87 -23.36
N ALA A 350 -6.12 -36.88 -23.51
CA ALA A 350 -6.11 -37.77 -24.68
C ALA A 350 -6.42 -36.99 -25.97
N LEU A 351 -7.46 -36.16 -25.96
CA LEU A 351 -7.81 -35.33 -27.11
C LEU A 351 -6.66 -34.36 -27.46
N ALA A 352 -6.05 -33.71 -26.47
CA ALA A 352 -4.92 -32.82 -26.71
C ALA A 352 -3.70 -33.56 -27.30
N LEU A 353 -3.47 -34.83 -26.90
CA LEU A 353 -2.41 -35.66 -27.47
C LEU A 353 -2.70 -36.03 -28.92
N GLU A 354 -3.94 -36.37 -29.24
CA GLU A 354 -4.36 -36.66 -30.62
C GLU A 354 -4.18 -35.43 -31.51
N MET A 355 -4.61 -34.26 -31.04
CA MET A 355 -4.42 -32.99 -31.75
C MET A 355 -2.93 -32.64 -31.92
N ALA A 356 -2.10 -32.83 -30.89
CA ALA A 356 -0.66 -32.59 -30.99
C ALA A 356 0.02 -33.57 -31.97
N THR A 357 -0.38 -34.85 -31.93
CA THR A 357 0.15 -35.87 -32.83
C THR A 357 -0.25 -35.58 -34.28
N ALA A 358 -1.46 -35.12 -34.52
CA ALA A 358 -1.89 -34.69 -35.84
C ALA A 358 -1.11 -33.45 -36.33
N ALA A 359 -0.85 -32.49 -35.45
CA ALA A 359 -0.15 -31.26 -35.80
C ALA A 359 1.35 -31.45 -36.07
N VAL A 360 2.05 -32.24 -35.24
CA VAL A 360 3.51 -32.32 -35.25
C VAL A 360 4.08 -33.74 -35.18
N GLY A 361 3.24 -34.77 -35.24
CA GLY A 361 3.65 -36.17 -35.13
C GLY A 361 4.54 -36.65 -36.28
N PHE A 362 4.44 -36.04 -37.46
CA PHE A 362 5.30 -36.35 -38.62
C PHE A 362 6.80 -36.14 -38.32
N THR A 363 7.13 -35.32 -37.33
CA THR A 363 8.52 -35.10 -36.92
C THR A 363 9.15 -36.32 -36.25
N GLY A 364 8.32 -37.20 -35.66
CA GLY A 364 8.78 -38.33 -34.83
C GLY A 364 9.47 -37.94 -33.52
N ILE A 365 9.49 -36.65 -33.15
CA ILE A 365 10.20 -36.15 -31.96
C ILE A 365 9.23 -36.13 -30.77
N ALA A 366 9.28 -37.17 -29.93
CA ALA A 366 8.37 -37.32 -28.79
C ALA A 366 8.35 -36.10 -27.83
N PRO A 367 9.48 -35.47 -27.45
CA PRO A 367 9.46 -34.25 -26.64
C PRO A 367 8.73 -33.07 -27.30
N LEU A 368 8.79 -32.97 -28.63
CA LEU A 368 8.12 -31.92 -29.40
C LEU A 368 6.59 -32.13 -29.35
N ILE A 369 6.13 -33.37 -29.57
CA ILE A 369 4.71 -33.73 -29.44
C ILE A 369 4.18 -33.39 -28.03
N GLN A 370 4.94 -33.74 -26.99
CA GLN A 370 4.56 -33.43 -25.60
C GLN A 370 4.48 -31.92 -25.33
N ALA A 371 5.43 -31.13 -25.84
CA ALA A 371 5.40 -29.68 -25.71
C ALA A 371 4.15 -29.08 -26.38
N VAL A 372 3.81 -29.54 -27.59
CA VAL A 372 2.60 -29.09 -28.31
C VAL A 372 1.32 -29.54 -27.59
N GLN A 373 1.27 -30.76 -27.04
CA GLN A 373 0.14 -31.22 -26.21
C GLN A 373 -0.10 -30.28 -25.02
N ILE A 374 0.97 -29.90 -24.31
CA ILE A 374 0.88 -28.94 -23.20
C ILE A 374 0.40 -27.57 -23.70
N GLY A 375 0.89 -27.12 -24.86
CA GLY A 375 0.43 -25.88 -25.50
C GLY A 375 -1.07 -25.88 -25.82
N ILE A 376 -1.60 -27.00 -26.29
CA ILE A 376 -3.04 -27.18 -26.57
C ILE A 376 -3.84 -27.12 -25.28
N LEU A 377 -3.40 -27.79 -24.21
CA LEU A 377 -4.06 -27.75 -22.90
C LEU A 377 -4.03 -26.35 -22.26
N LEU A 378 -2.92 -25.64 -22.38
CA LEU A 378 -2.80 -24.24 -21.94
C LEU A 378 -3.72 -23.33 -22.76
N SER A 379 -3.81 -23.55 -24.08
CA SER A 379 -4.74 -22.80 -24.93
C SER A 379 -6.18 -23.01 -24.52
N TRP A 380 -6.58 -24.25 -24.22
CA TRP A 380 -7.93 -24.55 -23.73
C TRP A 380 -8.17 -23.92 -22.35
N SER A 381 -7.18 -23.97 -21.46
CA SER A 381 -7.23 -23.30 -20.15
C SER A 381 -7.35 -21.78 -20.28
N TYR A 382 -6.72 -21.17 -21.29
CA TYR A 382 -6.85 -19.75 -21.60
C TYR A 382 -8.27 -19.39 -22.06
N ILE A 383 -8.89 -20.21 -22.93
CA ILE A 383 -10.29 -20.01 -23.35
C ILE A 383 -11.21 -20.02 -22.11
N GLU A 384 -11.05 -21.00 -21.23
CA GLU A 384 -11.80 -21.07 -19.97
C GLU A 384 -11.57 -19.83 -19.10
N SER A 385 -10.33 -19.35 -19.04
CA SER A 385 -9.96 -18.17 -18.26
C SER A 385 -10.59 -16.88 -18.78
N VAL A 386 -10.79 -16.74 -20.10
CA VAL A 386 -11.52 -15.61 -20.67
C VAL A 386 -12.98 -15.63 -20.21
N LEU A 387 -13.62 -16.80 -20.18
CA LEU A 387 -14.99 -16.94 -19.65
C LEU A 387 -15.05 -16.63 -18.15
N ASP A 388 -14.03 -17.04 -17.39
CA ASP A 388 -13.92 -16.75 -15.96
C ASP A 388 -13.80 -15.26 -15.69
N VAL A 389 -12.93 -14.56 -16.43
CA VAL A 389 -12.75 -13.11 -16.25
C VAL A 389 -14.00 -12.35 -16.67
N ARG A 390 -14.70 -12.77 -17.72
CA ARG A 390 -16.03 -12.22 -18.06
C ARG A 390 -17.01 -12.38 -16.90
N CYS A 391 -17.07 -13.57 -16.30
CA CYS A 391 -17.91 -13.84 -15.12
C CYS A 391 -17.57 -12.91 -13.96
N LEU A 392 -16.28 -12.75 -13.62
CA LEU A 392 -15.82 -11.90 -12.54
C LEU A 392 -16.15 -10.42 -12.77
N LEU A 393 -15.91 -9.91 -13.99
CA LEU A 393 -16.21 -8.51 -14.34
C LEU A 393 -17.72 -8.22 -14.42
N ALA A 394 -18.55 -9.26 -14.61
CA ALA A 394 -20.00 -9.20 -14.51
C ALA A 394 -20.52 -9.33 -13.06
N GLY A 395 -19.63 -9.39 -12.06
CA GLY A 395 -19.97 -9.52 -10.64
C GLY A 395 -20.24 -10.95 -10.16
N GLY A 396 -19.91 -11.95 -10.98
CA GLY A 396 -19.97 -13.36 -10.61
C GLY A 396 -18.77 -13.79 -9.76
N LYS A 397 -18.79 -15.08 -9.38
CA LYS A 397 -17.72 -15.73 -8.60
C LYS A 397 -17.09 -16.86 -9.39
N VAL A 398 -15.80 -17.11 -9.14
CA VAL A 398 -15.04 -18.20 -9.77
C VAL A 398 -14.07 -18.82 -8.74
N PRO A 399 -14.05 -20.15 -8.55
CA PRO A 399 -13.11 -20.80 -7.63
C PRO A 399 -11.66 -20.73 -8.13
N LEU A 400 -10.68 -20.71 -7.21
CA LEU A 400 -9.25 -20.66 -7.58
C LEU A 400 -8.83 -21.86 -8.43
N ILE A 401 -9.25 -23.06 -8.05
CA ILE A 401 -9.07 -24.30 -8.80
C ILE A 401 -10.46 -24.88 -9.02
N LYS A 402 -10.78 -25.18 -10.28
CA LYS A 402 -12.08 -25.72 -10.66
C LYS A 402 -12.16 -27.22 -10.44
N GLU A 403 -13.37 -27.69 -10.15
CA GLU A 403 -13.76 -29.08 -10.35
C GLU A 403 -14.05 -29.35 -11.84
N ALA A 404 -13.92 -30.61 -12.27
CA ALA A 404 -14.15 -30.97 -13.67
C ALA A 404 -15.59 -30.67 -14.15
N SER A 405 -16.57 -30.66 -13.22
CA SER A 405 -17.97 -30.30 -13.45
C SER A 405 -18.19 -28.80 -13.71
N GLU A 406 -17.27 -27.94 -13.29
CA GLU A 406 -17.34 -26.48 -13.41
C GLU A 406 -16.76 -25.97 -14.74
N TRP A 407 -16.25 -26.87 -15.60
CA TRP A 407 -15.64 -26.55 -16.88
C TRP A 407 -16.68 -26.19 -17.95
N LYS A 408 -16.55 -25.02 -18.60
CA LYS A 408 -17.58 -24.47 -19.51
C LYS A 408 -17.20 -24.51 -20.99
N SER A 409 -15.92 -24.33 -21.29
CA SER A 409 -15.41 -24.21 -22.66
C SER A 409 -15.29 -25.57 -23.34
N ASP A 410 -15.63 -25.59 -24.62
CA ASP A 410 -15.44 -26.74 -25.49
C ASP A 410 -14.46 -26.37 -26.58
N VAL A 411 -13.30 -27.04 -26.60
CA VAL A 411 -12.23 -26.78 -27.58
C VAL A 411 -12.68 -27.05 -29.02
N SER A 412 -13.67 -27.94 -29.21
CA SER A 412 -14.21 -28.26 -30.54
C SER A 412 -14.93 -27.10 -31.21
N LEU A 413 -15.38 -26.10 -30.42
CA LEU A 413 -16.02 -24.89 -30.93
C LEU A 413 -15.00 -23.88 -31.50
N GLY A 414 -13.70 -24.10 -31.30
CA GLY A 414 -12.64 -23.21 -31.78
C GLY A 414 -12.88 -21.76 -31.34
N GLN A 415 -12.82 -20.82 -32.29
CA GLN A 415 -13.04 -19.39 -32.01
C GLN A 415 -14.46 -19.09 -31.49
N LYS A 416 -15.45 -19.92 -31.81
CA LYS A 416 -16.85 -19.73 -31.37
C LYS A 416 -17.06 -20.05 -29.89
N ALA A 417 -16.06 -20.62 -29.21
CA ALA A 417 -16.12 -20.85 -27.78
C ALA A 417 -16.38 -19.56 -26.97
N LEU A 418 -16.01 -18.38 -27.52
CA LEU A 418 -16.21 -17.07 -26.91
C LEU A 418 -17.55 -16.40 -27.28
N GLU A 419 -18.40 -17.00 -28.12
CA GLU A 419 -19.70 -16.45 -28.52
C GLU A 419 -20.81 -16.74 -27.48
N LYS A 420 -20.55 -17.59 -26.48
CA LYS A 420 -21.48 -17.82 -25.37
C LYS A 420 -21.48 -16.63 -24.41
N ASN A 421 -22.65 -16.04 -24.19
CA ASN A 421 -22.88 -15.11 -23.09
C ASN A 421 -22.88 -15.88 -21.76
N THR A 422 -22.11 -15.40 -20.80
CA THR A 422 -21.91 -16.08 -19.51
C THR A 422 -23.03 -15.70 -18.55
N GLU A 423 -24.23 -16.29 -18.69
CA GLU A 423 -25.38 -16.00 -17.80
C GLU A 423 -25.41 -16.83 -16.51
N GLN A 424 -24.49 -17.78 -16.32
CA GLN A 424 -24.50 -18.66 -15.15
C GLN A 424 -23.63 -18.10 -14.03
N GLN A 425 -24.29 -17.47 -13.06
CA GLN A 425 -23.72 -17.14 -11.74
C GLN A 425 -23.38 -18.44 -11.00
N GLU A 426 -22.09 -18.65 -10.72
CA GLU A 426 -21.66 -19.69 -9.78
C GLU A 426 -21.83 -19.18 -8.34
N GLU A 427 -22.43 -19.99 -7.46
CA GLU A 427 -22.54 -19.65 -6.03
C GLU A 427 -21.20 -19.82 -5.28
N ARG A 428 -20.30 -20.67 -5.80
CA ARG A 428 -19.00 -21.01 -5.21
C ARG A 428 -17.87 -20.17 -5.81
N GLY A 429 -16.87 -19.88 -4.99
CA GLY A 429 -15.63 -19.25 -5.42
C GLY A 429 -15.49 -17.83 -4.90
N PHE A 430 -14.62 -17.08 -5.56
CA PHE A 430 -14.23 -15.73 -5.14
C PHE A 430 -14.67 -14.71 -6.18
N ASP A 431 -15.08 -13.54 -5.72
CA ASP A 431 -15.45 -12.41 -6.58
C ASP A 431 -14.22 -11.66 -7.10
N TYR A 432 -14.46 -10.70 -8.00
CA TYR A 432 -13.39 -9.91 -8.61
C TYR A 432 -12.51 -9.19 -7.57
N ARG A 433 -13.12 -8.58 -6.54
CA ARG A 433 -12.40 -7.82 -5.51
C ARG A 433 -11.54 -8.73 -4.65
N GLU A 434 -12.00 -9.94 -4.35
CA GLU A 434 -11.21 -10.98 -3.66
C GLU A 434 -10.00 -11.42 -4.51
N TYR A 435 -10.16 -11.57 -5.83
CA TYR A 435 -9.04 -11.83 -6.74
C TYR A 435 -8.02 -10.68 -6.77
N LEU A 436 -8.46 -9.42 -6.69
CA LEU A 436 -7.54 -8.27 -6.61
C LEU A 436 -6.62 -8.37 -5.37
N GLN A 437 -7.09 -8.94 -4.26
CA GLN A 437 -6.26 -9.13 -3.06
C GLN A 437 -5.06 -10.05 -3.32
N ILE A 438 -5.23 -11.10 -4.14
CA ILE A 438 -4.14 -11.98 -4.55
C ILE A 438 -3.15 -11.20 -5.43
N LEU A 439 -3.64 -10.41 -6.38
CA LEU A 439 -2.78 -9.63 -7.27
C LEU A 439 -1.99 -8.55 -6.52
N LEU A 440 -2.61 -7.88 -5.54
CA LEU A 440 -1.96 -6.91 -4.65
C LEU A 440 -0.87 -7.57 -3.77
N LEU A 441 -1.04 -8.84 -3.40
CA LEU A 441 -0.04 -9.60 -2.66
C LEU A 441 1.26 -9.77 -3.46
N SER A 442 1.19 -9.82 -4.79
CA SER A 442 2.36 -9.91 -5.68
C SER A 442 3.08 -8.57 -5.91
N VAL A 443 2.47 -7.43 -5.56
CA VAL A 443 3.10 -6.10 -5.70
C VAL A 443 4.18 -5.89 -4.65
N LYS A 444 5.32 -5.27 -5.01
CA LYS A 444 6.35 -4.90 -4.04
C LYS A 444 5.78 -3.94 -3.00
N GLU A 445 6.14 -4.15 -1.75
CA GLU A 445 5.51 -3.47 -0.61
C GLU A 445 5.65 -1.94 -0.63
N ASN A 446 6.87 -1.42 -0.82
CA ASN A 446 7.10 0.03 -0.89
C ASN A 446 6.37 0.69 -2.07
N VAL A 447 6.24 -0.04 -3.19
CA VAL A 447 5.50 0.43 -4.38
C VAL A 447 4.01 0.49 -4.07
N LEU A 448 3.46 -0.54 -3.43
CA LEU A 448 2.07 -0.60 -3.03
C LEU A 448 1.71 0.51 -2.03
N VAL A 449 2.57 0.72 -1.03
CA VAL A 449 2.39 1.79 -0.03
C VAL A 449 2.38 3.17 -0.69
N SER A 450 3.31 3.43 -1.62
CA SER A 450 3.33 4.72 -2.30
C SER A 450 2.12 4.92 -3.22
N ARG A 451 1.69 3.89 -3.97
CA ARG A 451 0.47 3.98 -4.80
C ARG A 451 -0.79 4.17 -3.97
N ALA A 452 -0.84 3.59 -2.77
CA ALA A 452 -1.95 3.85 -1.85
C ALA A 452 -1.99 5.32 -1.40
N MET A 453 -0.83 5.87 -1.03
CA MET A 453 -0.74 7.30 -0.69
C MET A 453 -1.08 8.20 -1.91
N ASP A 454 -0.70 7.80 -3.13
CA ASP A 454 -1.07 8.50 -4.36
C ASP A 454 -2.61 8.58 -4.52
N VAL A 455 -3.32 7.45 -4.39
CA VAL A 455 -4.80 7.42 -4.47
C VAL A 455 -5.42 8.35 -3.43
N MET A 456 -4.99 8.24 -2.17
CA MET A 456 -5.54 9.05 -1.08
C MET A 456 -5.30 10.53 -1.31
N GLU A 457 -4.08 10.92 -1.72
CA GLU A 457 -3.75 12.29 -2.04
C GLU A 457 -4.64 12.87 -3.15
N GLN A 458 -4.80 12.12 -4.25
CA GLN A 458 -5.64 12.58 -5.36
C GLN A 458 -7.10 12.71 -4.96
N ASN A 459 -7.62 11.77 -4.16
CA ASN A 459 -9.00 11.84 -3.68
C ASN A 459 -9.24 13.00 -2.72
N ILE A 460 -8.32 13.24 -1.78
CA ILE A 460 -8.45 14.37 -0.86
C ILE A 460 -8.38 15.69 -1.64
N ARG A 461 -7.52 15.81 -2.65
CA ARG A 461 -7.46 17.00 -3.53
C ARG A 461 -8.75 17.30 -4.29
N MET A 462 -9.67 16.33 -4.41
CA MET A 462 -10.98 16.55 -5.02
C MET A 462 -11.98 17.21 -4.05
N LEU A 463 -11.66 17.28 -2.75
CA LEU A 463 -12.54 17.89 -1.75
C LEU A 463 -12.43 19.42 -1.77
N PRO A 464 -13.53 20.14 -1.45
CA PRO A 464 -13.52 21.60 -1.43
C PRO A 464 -12.48 22.16 -0.44
N GLY A 465 -11.52 22.93 -0.95
CA GLY A 465 -10.46 23.55 -0.14
C GLY A 465 -9.15 22.77 -0.08
N GLU A 466 -9.12 21.52 -0.55
CA GLU A 466 -8.00 20.60 -0.36
C GLU A 466 -7.06 20.48 -1.57
N ASN A 467 -7.17 21.38 -2.56
CA ASN A 467 -6.43 21.29 -3.82
C ASN A 467 -4.89 21.23 -3.65
N ASN A 468 -4.37 21.77 -2.55
CA ASN A 468 -2.94 21.82 -2.25
C ASN A 468 -2.48 20.68 -1.31
N PHE A 469 -3.37 19.78 -0.92
CA PHE A 469 -3.07 18.66 -0.02
C PHE A 469 -1.90 17.83 -0.56
N SER A 470 -0.95 17.46 0.30
CA SER A 470 0.23 16.68 -0.09
C SER A 470 0.63 15.71 1.01
N MET A 471 0.74 14.42 0.68
CA MET A 471 1.03 13.36 1.67
C MET A 471 2.41 13.49 2.30
N ASP A 472 3.39 14.05 1.60
CA ASP A 472 4.71 14.36 2.14
C ASP A 472 4.75 15.62 3.02
N HIS A 473 3.64 16.33 3.19
CA HIS A 473 3.52 17.43 4.15
C HIS A 473 2.76 17.02 5.43
N MET A 474 2.26 15.78 5.47
CA MET A 474 1.51 15.23 6.59
C MET A 474 2.45 14.77 7.71
N ILE A 475 2.43 15.47 8.84
CA ILE A 475 3.26 15.21 10.01
C ILE A 475 2.61 14.11 10.86
N GLN A 476 3.38 13.07 11.17
CA GLN A 476 2.97 11.98 12.06
C GLN A 476 3.55 12.09 13.47
N GLY A 477 4.70 12.75 13.61
CA GLY A 477 5.35 12.95 14.88
C GLY A 477 6.34 14.11 14.83
N MET A 478 6.58 14.72 15.99
CA MET A 478 7.53 15.81 16.14
C MET A 478 8.27 15.75 17.48
N GLU A 479 9.47 16.32 17.51
CA GLU A 479 10.26 16.61 18.70
C GLU A 479 10.39 18.12 18.79
N THR A 480 9.87 18.70 19.87
CA THR A 480 9.81 20.14 20.09
C THR A 480 10.62 20.50 21.32
N GLU A 481 11.40 21.57 21.20
CA GLU A 481 12.11 22.22 22.28
C GLU A 481 11.43 23.55 22.64
N THR A 482 11.38 23.83 23.93
CA THR A 482 10.85 25.10 24.43
C THR A 482 11.78 25.70 25.46
N VAL A 483 11.86 27.03 25.45
CA VAL A 483 12.55 27.81 26.47
C VAL A 483 11.49 28.62 27.21
N SER A 484 11.37 28.39 28.51
CA SER A 484 10.47 29.13 29.38
C SER A 484 11.25 29.94 30.41
N GLY A 485 10.83 31.18 30.65
CA GLY A 485 11.45 32.09 31.60
C GLY A 485 10.57 32.39 32.81
N ALA A 486 11.17 32.42 34.00
CA ALA A 486 10.52 32.83 35.24
C ALA A 486 11.39 33.78 36.07
N ASP A 487 10.75 34.76 36.73
CA ASP A 487 11.41 35.67 37.67
C ASP A 487 11.60 35.02 39.03
N SER A 488 12.64 35.42 39.77
CA SER A 488 12.80 35.04 41.17
C SER A 488 11.75 35.73 42.04
N MET A 489 11.21 35.02 43.03
CA MET A 489 10.13 35.56 43.88
C MET A 489 10.61 35.85 45.29
N PHE A 490 11.31 34.90 45.91
CA PHE A 490 11.80 35.02 47.28
C PHE A 490 13.22 35.56 47.32
N LEU A 491 14.06 35.19 46.36
CA LEU A 491 15.44 35.69 46.32
C LEU A 491 15.50 37.18 45.96
N GLY A 492 14.55 37.69 45.18
CA GLY A 492 14.44 39.13 44.88
C GLY A 492 14.13 39.99 46.12
N LEU A 493 13.68 39.41 47.23
CA LEU A 493 13.50 40.12 48.51
C LEU A 493 14.82 40.32 49.26
N ILE A 494 15.86 39.56 48.91
CA ILE A 494 17.17 39.57 49.57
C ILE A 494 18.21 40.28 48.68
N THR A 495 18.07 40.19 47.35
CA THR A 495 19.02 40.76 46.39
C THR A 495 18.42 41.94 45.62
N SER A 496 19.07 43.11 45.66
CA SER A 496 18.58 44.34 45.02
C SER A 496 18.75 44.40 43.50
N VAL A 497 19.02 43.26 42.83
CA VAL A 497 19.31 43.20 41.40
C VAL A 497 18.10 42.63 40.66
N LYS A 498 17.29 43.50 40.05
CA LYS A 498 16.28 43.10 39.06
C LYS A 498 16.96 43.03 37.68
N MET A 499 17.14 41.82 37.15
CA MET A 499 17.52 41.61 35.74
C MET A 499 16.27 41.76 34.86
N LYS A 500 16.44 42.24 33.61
CA LYS A 500 15.34 42.53 32.66
C LYS A 500 14.73 41.28 32.01
N ASP A 501 15.48 40.18 31.97
CA ASP A 501 15.05 38.87 31.49
C ASP A 501 15.05 37.92 32.69
N GLY A 502 14.01 37.09 32.82
CA GLY A 502 13.75 36.31 34.03
C GLY A 502 14.97 35.56 34.56
N VAL A 503 15.08 35.49 35.89
CA VAL A 503 16.25 34.95 36.61
C VAL A 503 16.52 33.48 36.23
N TYR A 504 15.49 32.76 35.77
CA TYR A 504 15.56 31.33 35.46
C TYR A 504 15.02 31.01 34.08
N HIS A 505 15.75 30.15 33.38
CA HIS A 505 15.36 29.58 32.08
C HIS A 505 15.23 28.06 32.22
N PHE A 506 14.12 27.54 31.72
CA PHE A 506 13.82 26.12 31.69
C PHE A 506 13.75 25.66 30.25
N ASN A 507 14.63 24.72 29.89
CA ASN A 507 14.61 24.06 28.59
C ASN A 507 13.87 22.75 28.74
N SER A 508 12.80 22.57 27.97
CA SER A 508 12.03 21.33 27.92
C SER A 508 12.05 20.80 26.50
N ARG A 509 12.30 19.50 26.36
CA ARG A 509 12.21 18.77 25.09
C ARG A 509 11.22 17.64 25.23
N GLN A 510 10.32 17.49 24.25
CA GLN A 510 9.37 16.40 24.22
C GLN A 510 9.11 15.94 22.80
N GLN A 511 8.93 14.63 22.65
CA GLN A 511 8.60 13.98 21.39
C GLN A 511 7.17 13.44 21.48
N PHE A 512 6.39 13.63 20.41
CA PHE A 512 5.04 13.13 20.27
C PHE A 512 4.86 12.44 18.92
N PHE A 513 4.06 11.37 18.90
CA PHE A 513 3.65 10.61 17.71
C PHE A 513 2.18 10.21 17.88
N TYR A 514 1.43 10.16 16.78
CA TYR A 514 0.11 9.49 16.75
C TYR A 514 0.17 7.97 16.98
#